data_AF-A0A7X9RX99-F1
#
_entry.id   AF-A0A7X9RX99-F1
#
_cell.length_a   1.000
_cell.length_b   1.000
_cell.length_c   1.000
_cell.angle_alpha   90.00
_cell.angle_beta   90.00
_cell.angle_gamma   90.00
#
_symmetry.space_group_name_H-M   'P 1'
#
loop_
_entity.id
_entity.type
_entity.pdbx_description
1 polymer ?
#
loop_
_entity_poly.entity_id
_entity_poly.type
_entity_poly.pdbx_seq_one_letter_code
_entity_poly.pdbx_strand_id
1 'polypeptide(L)'
;MSEQLVAPNVIEVELYADEIIKNFNNMYTETGSPVQPVVIDPFVKTDISGIKNIKSGETINVKLAQETVDKLKAKLIYLQVQNLTTNSKDIMGKVAWSKYFDFKDPTDKKLTTIAPNGCIYFEPGDDGEINAKTVKFEEDKDDILISYYVVLKFKLKDENGDVQKYYCIIDPIGQISRDQT
;
A
#
# COMPACT_ATOMS: atom_id res chain seq x y z
N MET A 1 27.80 10.95 0.74
CA MET A 1 26.50 10.89 0.06
C MET A 1 25.46 10.91 1.15
N SER A 2 24.60 11.92 1.18
CA SER A 2 23.53 12.00 2.18
C SER A 2 22.46 10.99 1.81
N GLU A 3 22.35 9.90 2.56
CA GLU A 3 21.11 9.12 2.60
C GLU A 3 20.01 10.09 3.03
N GLN A 4 19.15 10.48 2.08
CA GLN A 4 17.90 11.12 2.45
C GLN A 4 17.14 10.08 3.26
N LEU A 5 17.12 10.27 4.59
CA LEU A 5 16.22 9.57 5.49
C LEU A 5 14.80 9.85 5.02
N VAL A 6 14.25 8.92 4.23
CA VAL A 6 12.84 8.92 3.87
C VAL A 6 12.08 8.82 5.18
N ALA A 7 11.13 9.73 5.38
CA ALA A 7 10.33 9.76 6.60
C ALA A 7 9.62 8.40 6.78
N PRO A 8 9.51 7.87 8.01
CA PRO A 8 9.01 6.51 8.27
C PRO A 8 7.58 6.27 7.78
N ASN A 9 6.83 7.33 7.49
CA ASN A 9 5.45 7.32 7.00
C ASN A 9 5.33 7.41 5.46
N VAL A 10 6.45 7.42 4.71
CA VAL A 10 6.46 7.47 3.24
C VAL A 10 6.91 6.12 2.67
N ILE A 11 6.05 5.54 1.84
CA ILE A 11 6.26 4.29 1.10
C ILE A 11 6.54 4.67 -0.35
N GLU A 12 7.81 4.79 -0.70
CA GLU A 12 8.23 4.93 -2.10
C GLU A 12 8.58 3.56 -2.67
N VAL A 13 7.69 3.02 -3.51
CA VAL A 13 7.86 1.71 -4.13
C VAL A 13 8.74 1.82 -5.37
N GLU A 14 9.97 1.35 -5.26
CA GLU A 14 10.87 1.12 -6.39
C GLU A 14 10.94 -0.38 -6.70
N LEU A 15 10.81 -0.75 -7.97
CA LEU A 15 10.84 -2.15 -8.42
C LEU A 15 12.07 -2.43 -9.29
N TYR A 16 12.55 -3.67 -9.27
CA TYR A 16 13.45 -4.22 -10.28
C TYR A 16 12.71 -4.42 -11.60
N ALA A 17 12.38 -3.32 -12.27
CA ALA A 17 11.54 -3.31 -13.47
C ALA A 17 12.06 -4.23 -14.59
N ASP A 18 13.38 -4.24 -14.81
CA ASP A 18 14.00 -5.07 -15.85
C ASP A 18 13.86 -6.57 -15.51
N GLU A 19 13.99 -6.94 -14.24
CA GLU A 19 13.76 -8.32 -13.78
C GLU A 19 12.28 -8.70 -13.86
N ILE A 20 11.35 -7.79 -13.56
CA ILE A 20 9.91 -8.05 -13.73
C ILE A 20 9.60 -8.33 -15.20
N ILE A 21 10.04 -7.47 -16.12
CA ILE A 21 9.80 -7.64 -17.57
C ILE A 21 10.34 -9.01 -18.02
N LYS A 22 11.56 -9.35 -17.61
CA LYS A 22 12.20 -10.63 -17.95
C LYS A 22 11.45 -11.83 -17.38
N ASN A 23 11.10 -11.83 -16.09
CA ASN A 23 10.52 -13.00 -15.44
C ASN A 23 9.05 -13.20 -15.83
N PHE A 24 8.27 -12.12 -15.93
CA PHE A 24 6.84 -12.21 -16.25
C PHE A 24 6.59 -12.66 -17.70
N ASN A 25 7.51 -12.34 -18.62
CA ASN A 25 7.41 -12.81 -20.00
C ASN A 25 7.91 -14.25 -20.20
N ASN A 26 8.88 -14.71 -19.38
CA ASN A 26 9.54 -16.01 -19.59
C ASN A 26 9.00 -17.14 -18.70
N MET A 27 8.38 -16.80 -17.58
CA MET A 27 7.76 -17.75 -16.67
C MET A 27 6.27 -17.46 -16.74
N TYR A 28 5.43 -18.47 -17.01
CA TYR A 28 3.96 -18.38 -17.10
C TYR A 28 3.33 -17.76 -15.84
N THR A 29 3.51 -16.46 -15.68
CA THR A 29 3.15 -15.71 -14.48
C THR A 29 1.70 -15.34 -14.65
N GLU A 30 0.88 -15.67 -13.66
CA GLU A 30 -0.53 -15.30 -13.69
C GLU A 30 -0.64 -13.77 -13.75
N THR A 31 -1.66 -13.26 -14.44
CA THR A 31 -1.89 -11.81 -14.52
C THR A 31 -2.45 -11.24 -13.22
N GLY A 32 -3.00 -12.09 -12.36
CA GLY A 32 -3.68 -11.69 -11.13
C GLY A 32 -4.94 -10.84 -11.39
N SER A 33 -5.56 -10.39 -10.31
CA SER A 33 -6.70 -9.47 -10.36
C SER A 33 -6.63 -8.48 -9.19
N PRO A 34 -7.43 -7.40 -9.18
CA PRO A 34 -7.50 -6.50 -8.02
C PRO A 34 -7.86 -7.19 -6.70
N VAL A 35 -8.49 -8.37 -6.72
CA VAL A 35 -8.90 -9.09 -5.49
C VAL A 35 -8.01 -10.30 -5.19
N GLN A 36 -7.24 -10.75 -6.19
CA GLN A 36 -6.27 -11.83 -6.09
C GLN A 36 -5.01 -11.45 -6.89
N PRO A 37 -4.24 -10.46 -6.40
CA PRO A 37 -3.05 -9.97 -7.08
C PRO A 37 -1.86 -10.93 -6.90
N VAL A 38 -0.88 -10.84 -7.79
CA VAL A 38 0.35 -11.63 -7.72
C VAL A 38 1.35 -10.95 -6.78
N VAL A 39 1.90 -11.71 -5.83
CA VAL A 39 2.91 -11.21 -4.89
C VAL A 39 4.22 -10.95 -5.62
N ILE A 40 4.78 -9.75 -5.46
CA ILE A 40 6.02 -9.33 -6.11
C ILE A 40 7.09 -8.83 -5.14
N ASP A 41 6.99 -9.16 -3.84
CA ASP A 41 7.97 -8.76 -2.82
C ASP A 41 9.43 -8.99 -3.24
N PRO A 42 9.81 -10.11 -3.90
CA PRO A 42 11.20 -10.32 -4.35
C PRO A 42 11.70 -9.30 -5.40
N PHE A 43 10.80 -8.56 -6.04
CA PHE A 43 11.12 -7.56 -7.04
C PHE A 43 11.10 -6.13 -6.49
N VAL A 44 10.85 -5.94 -5.20
CA VAL A 44 10.91 -4.62 -4.56
C VAL A 44 12.35 -4.29 -4.23
N LYS A 45 12.84 -3.16 -4.76
CA LYS A 45 14.18 -2.63 -4.46
C LYS A 45 14.21 -1.91 -3.12
N THR A 46 13.17 -1.13 -2.84
CA THR A 46 13.08 -0.36 -1.60
C THR A 46 12.90 -1.31 -0.42
N ASP A 47 13.61 -1.08 0.67
CA ASP A 47 13.30 -1.75 1.93
C ASP A 47 11.99 -1.19 2.50
N ILE A 48 10.89 -1.84 2.12
CA ILE A 48 9.53 -1.57 2.59
C ILE A 48 9.22 -2.28 3.92
N SER A 49 10.14 -3.10 4.45
CA SER A 49 10.00 -3.74 5.77
C SER A 49 10.10 -2.73 6.93
N GLY A 50 10.26 -1.45 6.59
CA GLY A 50 10.64 -0.35 7.48
C GLY A 50 9.52 0.51 8.05
N ILE A 51 8.24 0.33 7.72
CA ILE A 51 7.18 1.07 8.44
C ILE A 51 6.87 0.39 9.76
N LYS A 52 7.85 0.32 10.64
CA LYS A 52 7.64 -0.36 11.92
C LYS A 52 6.78 0.47 12.86
N ASN A 53 6.88 1.81 12.80
CA ASN A 53 6.11 2.72 13.66
C ASN A 53 5.72 4.00 12.91
N ILE A 54 4.44 4.10 12.50
CA ILE A 54 3.81 5.34 12.06
C ILE A 54 3.35 6.07 13.32
N LYS A 55 3.73 7.34 13.44
CA LYS A 55 3.23 8.16 14.53
C LYS A 55 1.78 8.55 14.26
N SER A 56 0.91 8.36 15.24
CA SER A 56 -0.49 8.79 15.16
C SER A 56 -0.59 10.30 14.86
N GLY A 57 -1.50 10.66 13.97
CA GLY A 57 -1.63 12.01 13.43
C GLY A 57 -0.80 12.29 12.17
N GLU A 58 0.07 11.36 11.76
CA GLU A 58 0.78 11.45 10.47
C GLU A 58 -0.04 10.85 9.32
N THR A 59 0.35 11.19 8.10
CA THR A 59 -0.20 10.61 6.88
C THR A 59 0.72 9.54 6.36
N ILE A 60 0.19 8.33 6.13
CA ILE A 60 0.87 7.31 5.34
C ILE A 60 0.76 7.75 3.88
N ASN A 61 1.89 8.01 3.23
CA ASN A 61 1.93 8.36 1.80
C ASN A 61 2.54 7.20 1.01
N VAL A 62 1.84 6.73 -0.02
CA VAL A 62 2.33 5.69 -0.94
C VAL A 62 2.49 6.31 -2.32
N LYS A 63 3.68 6.14 -2.90
CA LYS A 63 3.98 6.56 -4.27
C LYS A 63 4.87 5.54 -4.96
N LEU A 64 4.88 5.58 -6.29
CA LEU A 64 5.81 4.79 -7.10
C LEU A 64 7.03 5.64 -7.44
N ALA A 65 8.22 5.05 -7.38
CA ALA A 65 9.42 5.69 -7.90
C ALA A 65 9.27 5.94 -9.41
N GLN A 66 9.80 7.08 -9.88
CA GLN A 66 9.66 7.51 -11.27
C GLN A 66 10.17 6.47 -12.28
N GLU A 67 11.28 5.77 -11.97
CA GLU A 67 11.81 4.70 -12.82
C GLU A 67 10.79 3.55 -13.00
N THR A 68 10.13 3.14 -11.92
CA THR A 68 9.07 2.12 -11.94
C THR A 68 7.90 2.55 -12.84
N VAL A 69 7.47 3.82 -12.70
CA VAL A 69 6.42 4.40 -13.53
C VAL A 69 6.84 4.42 -14.99
N ASP A 70 8.06 4.81 -15.31
CA ASP A 70 8.49 4.97 -16.68
C ASP A 70 8.70 3.66 -17.42
N LYS A 71 9.36 2.69 -16.79
CA LYS A 71 9.68 1.39 -17.40
C LYS A 71 8.47 0.47 -17.49
N LEU A 72 7.68 0.37 -16.43
CA LEU A 72 6.55 -0.56 -16.36
C LEU A 72 5.22 0.10 -16.73
N LYS A 73 5.16 1.44 -16.82
CA LYS A 73 3.89 2.18 -16.84
C LYS A 73 3.01 1.78 -15.66
N ALA A 74 3.66 1.54 -14.52
CA ALA A 74 3.01 1.09 -13.29
C ALA A 74 2.11 2.18 -12.72
N LYS A 75 1.03 1.76 -12.07
CA LYS A 75 0.07 2.62 -11.38
C LYS A 75 -0.37 1.97 -10.09
N LEU A 76 -0.49 2.76 -9.02
CA LEU A 76 -1.17 2.33 -7.80
C LEU A 76 -2.65 2.07 -8.09
N ILE A 77 -3.22 1.13 -7.34
CA ILE A 77 -4.64 0.79 -7.38
C ILE A 77 -5.28 1.11 -6.05
N TYR A 78 -4.74 0.57 -4.96
CA TYR A 78 -5.14 0.92 -3.61
C TYR A 78 -4.07 0.49 -2.60
N LEU A 79 -4.20 1.00 -1.39
CA LEU A 79 -3.56 0.50 -0.17
C LEU A 79 -4.65 -0.19 0.65
N GLN A 80 -4.55 -1.50 0.83
CA GLN A 80 -5.43 -2.22 1.75
C GLN A 80 -4.79 -2.18 3.14
N VAL A 81 -5.55 -1.88 4.18
CA VAL A 81 -5.09 -1.93 5.57
C VAL A 81 -5.99 -2.86 6.37
N GLN A 82 -5.37 -3.72 7.16
CA GLN A 82 -6.04 -4.69 8.02
C GLN A 82 -5.56 -4.49 9.47
N ASN A 83 -6.49 -4.53 10.41
CA ASN A 83 -6.16 -4.51 11.82
C ASN A 83 -5.71 -5.90 12.30
N LEU A 84 -4.54 -5.97 12.92
CA LEU A 84 -3.98 -7.19 13.52
C LEU A 84 -4.11 -7.23 15.06
N THR A 85 -4.55 -6.15 15.70
CA THR A 85 -4.76 -6.09 17.17
C THR A 85 -6.06 -6.70 17.63
N THR A 86 -7.10 -6.63 16.80
CA THR A 86 -8.41 -7.21 17.11
C THR A 86 -8.39 -8.69 16.81
N ASN A 87 -8.95 -9.50 17.71
CA ASN A 87 -9.22 -10.91 17.41
C ASN A 87 -10.05 -10.98 16.12
N SER A 88 -9.77 -11.96 15.25
CA SER A 88 -10.34 -12.12 13.91
C SER A 88 -11.87 -12.19 13.80
N LYS A 89 -12.58 -12.16 14.94
CA LYS A 89 -14.05 -12.13 15.04
C LYS A 89 -14.64 -10.71 15.06
N ASP A 90 -13.84 -9.70 15.38
CA ASP A 90 -14.29 -8.30 15.43
C ASP A 90 -14.02 -7.61 14.08
N ILE A 91 -14.98 -7.75 13.16
CA ILE A 91 -14.93 -7.09 11.85
C ILE A 91 -15.00 -5.58 12.05
N MET A 92 -13.94 -4.87 11.67
CA MET A 92 -13.91 -3.41 11.77
C MET A 92 -14.76 -2.73 10.70
N GLY A 93 -15.86 -2.13 11.13
CA GLY A 93 -16.65 -1.22 10.29
C GLY A 93 -16.04 0.18 10.20
N LYS A 94 -16.62 1.02 9.33
CA LYS A 94 -16.16 2.41 9.09
C LYS A 94 -16.06 3.25 10.36
N VAL A 95 -17.00 3.11 11.29
CA VAL A 95 -17.00 3.84 12.57
C VAL A 95 -15.82 3.42 13.43
N ALA A 96 -15.50 2.11 13.49
CA ALA A 96 -14.35 1.62 14.23
C ALA A 96 -13.03 2.11 13.62
N TRP A 97 -12.93 2.09 12.28
CA TRP A 97 -11.76 2.63 11.57
C TRP A 97 -11.58 4.14 11.76
N SER A 98 -12.66 4.89 12.00
CA SER A 98 -12.60 6.36 12.17
C SER A 98 -11.91 6.81 13.46
N LYS A 99 -11.64 5.87 14.37
CA LYS A 99 -10.78 6.08 15.52
C LYS A 99 -9.30 6.21 15.11
N TYR A 100 -8.90 5.50 14.06
CA TYR A 100 -7.51 5.38 13.65
C TYR A 100 -7.16 6.20 12.40
N PHE A 101 -8.12 6.36 11.48
CA PHE A 101 -7.96 7.11 10.23
C PHE A 101 -8.96 8.25 10.12
N ASP A 102 -8.49 9.39 9.62
CA ASP A 102 -9.29 10.59 9.44
C ASP A 102 -10.08 10.49 8.12
N PHE A 103 -11.41 10.39 8.24
CA PHE A 103 -12.33 10.38 7.09
C PHE A 103 -13.09 11.69 6.94
N LYS A 104 -12.65 12.78 7.57
CA LYS A 104 -13.45 14.02 7.61
C LYS A 104 -13.47 14.74 6.27
N ASP A 105 -12.42 14.63 5.46
CA ASP A 105 -12.40 15.22 4.13
C ASP A 105 -13.37 14.50 3.19
N PRO A 106 -14.33 15.21 2.56
CA PRO A 106 -15.20 14.63 1.54
C PRO A 106 -14.46 13.98 0.36
N THR A 107 -13.25 14.42 0.01
CA THR A 107 -12.42 13.78 -1.03
C THR A 107 -11.88 12.43 -0.54
N ASP A 108 -11.36 12.36 0.69
CA ASP A 108 -10.89 11.13 1.32
C ASP A 108 -12.01 10.09 1.46
N LYS A 109 -13.25 10.53 1.72
CA LYS A 109 -14.42 9.63 1.76
C LYS A 109 -14.73 8.94 0.45
N LYS A 110 -14.39 9.55 -0.70
CA LYS A 110 -14.58 8.94 -2.03
C LYS A 110 -13.49 7.93 -2.36
N LEU A 111 -12.29 8.16 -1.83
CA LEU A 111 -11.11 7.33 -2.04
C LEU A 111 -11.01 6.20 -1.01
N THR A 112 -12.01 6.03 -0.14
CA THR A 112 -11.93 5.06 0.96
C THR A 112 -13.13 4.11 1.00
N THR A 113 -12.87 2.80 0.96
CA THR A 113 -13.89 1.74 1.03
C THR A 113 -13.60 0.77 2.17
N ILE A 114 -14.64 0.26 2.84
CA ILE A 114 -14.52 -0.81 3.85
C ILE A 114 -15.03 -2.12 3.24
N ALA A 115 -14.23 -3.18 3.25
CA ALA A 115 -14.66 -4.49 2.80
C ALA A 115 -15.40 -5.27 3.89
N PRO A 116 -16.20 -6.28 3.50
CA PRO A 116 -16.87 -7.18 4.44
C PRO A 116 -15.94 -7.93 5.39
N ASN A 117 -14.66 -8.11 5.02
CA ASN A 117 -13.64 -8.75 5.85
C ASN A 117 -13.06 -7.79 6.92
N GLY A 118 -13.53 -6.54 6.99
CA GLY A 118 -13.08 -5.54 7.95
C GLY A 118 -11.82 -4.77 7.53
N CYS A 119 -11.29 -5.01 6.32
CA CYS A 119 -10.20 -4.20 5.77
C CYS A 119 -10.72 -2.85 5.28
N ILE A 120 -9.84 -1.85 5.32
CA ILE A 120 -10.05 -0.54 4.70
C ILE A 120 -9.15 -0.40 3.48
N TYR A 121 -9.63 0.24 2.42
CA TYR A 121 -8.90 0.48 1.18
C TYR A 121 -8.78 1.97 0.98
N PHE A 122 -7.59 2.45 0.63
CA PHE A 122 -7.32 3.82 0.22
C PHE A 122 -6.90 3.84 -1.24
N GLU A 123 -7.64 4.56 -2.07
CA GLU A 123 -7.38 4.73 -3.51
C GLU A 123 -6.43 5.91 -3.76
N PRO A 124 -5.68 5.90 -4.86
CA PRO A 124 -4.82 7.02 -5.22
C PRO A 124 -5.64 8.26 -5.58
N GLY A 125 -5.12 9.43 -5.25
CA GLY A 125 -5.63 10.72 -5.71
C GLY A 125 -5.35 10.97 -7.20
N ASP A 126 -5.70 12.16 -7.65
CA ASP A 126 -5.48 12.60 -9.04
C ASP A 126 -3.99 12.70 -9.40
N ASP A 127 -3.12 12.87 -8.41
CA ASP A 127 -1.66 12.85 -8.51
C ASP A 127 -1.07 11.44 -8.65
N GLY A 128 -1.89 10.40 -8.45
CA GLY A 128 -1.45 9.00 -8.49
C GLY A 128 -0.82 8.50 -7.20
N GLU A 129 -0.85 9.29 -6.12
CA GLU A 129 -0.35 8.92 -4.79
C GLU A 129 -1.50 8.52 -3.87
N ILE A 130 -1.25 7.64 -2.91
CA ILE A 130 -2.23 7.27 -1.88
C ILE A 130 -1.86 7.99 -0.60
N ASN A 131 -2.84 8.66 0.00
CA ASN A 131 -2.68 9.36 1.28
C ASN A 131 -3.68 8.79 2.29
N ALA A 132 -3.19 8.10 3.31
CA ALA A 132 -4.00 7.57 4.41
C ALA A 132 -3.64 8.32 5.70
N LYS A 133 -4.45 9.34 6.02
CA LYS A 133 -4.23 10.19 7.19
C LYS A 133 -4.69 9.51 8.47
N THR A 134 -3.79 9.38 9.44
CA THR A 134 -4.12 8.83 10.76
C THR A 134 -4.67 9.91 11.69
N VAL A 135 -5.49 9.51 12.66
CA VAL A 135 -5.94 10.37 13.75
C VAL A 135 -4.87 10.37 14.83
N LYS A 136 -4.67 11.52 15.50
CA LYS A 136 -3.77 11.59 16.66
C LYS A 136 -4.41 10.86 17.84
N PHE A 137 -3.69 9.92 18.45
CA PHE A 137 -4.17 9.16 19.60
C PHE A 137 -3.87 9.89 20.91
N GLU A 138 -4.80 9.82 21.85
CA GLU A 138 -4.65 10.45 23.17
C GLU A 138 -4.21 9.44 24.25
N GLU A 139 -4.60 8.15 24.12
CA GLU A 139 -4.33 7.11 25.12
C GLU A 139 -3.49 5.94 24.58
N ASP A 140 -2.67 5.29 25.43
CA ASP A 140 -1.82 4.13 25.05
C ASP A 140 -2.61 2.95 24.50
N LYS A 141 -3.81 2.73 25.03
CA LYS A 141 -4.71 1.65 24.62
C LYS A 141 -5.21 1.79 23.17
N ASP A 142 -4.89 2.91 22.51
CA ASP A 142 -5.29 3.21 21.14
C ASP A 142 -4.22 2.83 20.11
N ASP A 143 -3.05 2.35 20.53
CA ASP A 143 -2.04 1.81 19.62
C ASP A 143 -2.62 0.61 18.83
N ILE A 144 -2.30 0.58 17.53
CA ILE A 144 -2.83 -0.42 16.60
C ILE A 144 -1.73 -0.99 15.70
N LEU A 145 -1.57 -2.31 15.74
CA LEU A 145 -0.83 -3.08 14.75
C LEU A 145 -1.68 -3.30 13.49
N ILE A 146 -1.12 -3.01 12.34
CA ILE A 146 -1.76 -3.18 11.03
C ILE A 146 -0.88 -4.02 10.08
N SER A 147 -1.50 -4.78 9.19
CA SER A 147 -0.84 -5.11 7.91
C SER A 147 -1.38 -4.19 6.84
N TYR A 148 -0.54 -3.88 5.86
CA TYR A 148 -0.97 -3.09 4.72
C TYR A 148 -0.44 -3.70 3.45
N TYR A 149 -1.27 -3.68 2.41
CA TYR A 149 -0.91 -4.23 1.11
C TYR A 149 -0.95 -3.13 0.06
N VAL A 150 0.18 -2.92 -0.62
CA VAL A 150 0.24 -1.98 -1.75
C VAL A 150 -0.12 -2.75 -3.01
N VAL A 151 -1.28 -2.45 -3.59
CA VAL A 151 -1.73 -3.06 -4.84
C VAL A 151 -1.47 -2.11 -5.98
N LEU A 152 -0.78 -2.61 -6.99
CA LEU A 152 -0.41 -1.87 -8.20
C LEU A 152 -0.74 -2.68 -9.44
N LYS A 153 -0.77 -2.00 -10.58
CA LYS A 153 -0.88 -2.63 -11.89
C LYS A 153 0.17 -2.10 -12.84
N PHE A 154 0.59 -2.94 -13.77
CA PHE A 154 1.38 -2.52 -14.93
C PHE A 154 0.96 -3.29 -16.17
N LYS A 155 1.47 -2.87 -17.34
CA LYS A 155 1.20 -3.50 -18.61
C LYS A 155 2.50 -3.93 -19.26
N LEU A 156 2.62 -5.21 -19.60
CA LEU A 156 3.76 -5.73 -20.35
C LEU A 156 3.30 -6.23 -21.71
N LYS A 157 4.20 -6.21 -22.68
CA LYS A 157 4.01 -6.91 -23.94
C LYS A 157 4.64 -8.28 -23.82
N ASP A 158 3.90 -9.31 -24.19
CA ASP A 158 4.46 -10.65 -24.34
C ASP A 158 5.27 -10.80 -25.64
N GLU A 159 5.80 -11.99 -25.87
CA GLU A 159 6.63 -12.32 -27.04
C GLU A 159 5.88 -12.15 -28.38
N ASN A 160 4.56 -12.23 -28.37
CA ASN A 160 3.71 -12.04 -29.56
C ASN A 160 3.35 -10.56 -29.77
N GLY A 161 3.76 -9.68 -28.86
CA GLY A 161 3.44 -8.25 -28.88
C GLY A 161 2.09 -7.90 -28.25
N ASP A 162 1.38 -8.89 -27.69
CA ASP A 162 0.09 -8.67 -27.03
C ASP A 162 0.30 -8.04 -25.66
N VAL A 163 -0.53 -7.03 -25.35
CA VAL A 163 -0.41 -6.27 -24.10
C VAL A 163 -1.21 -6.97 -23.01
N GLN A 164 -0.49 -7.54 -22.04
CA GLN A 164 -1.06 -8.13 -20.84
C GLN A 164 -1.04 -7.12 -19.68
N LYS A 165 -2.10 -7.13 -18.87
CA LYS A 165 -2.19 -6.31 -17.67
C LYS A 165 -1.98 -7.20 -16.45
N TYR A 166 -1.03 -6.82 -15.61
CA TYR A 166 -0.73 -7.50 -14.36
C TYR A 166 -1.24 -6.69 -13.18
N TYR A 167 -1.81 -7.38 -12.19
CA TYR A 167 -2.17 -6.85 -10.89
C TYR A 167 -1.29 -7.51 -9.85
N CYS A 168 -0.53 -6.69 -9.12
CA CYS A 168 0.49 -7.16 -8.20
C CYS A 168 0.31 -6.55 -6.83
N ILE A 169 0.78 -7.27 -5.82
CA ILE A 169 0.72 -6.87 -4.43
C ILE A 169 2.10 -6.95 -3.80
N ILE A 170 2.28 -6.03 -2.88
CA ILE A 170 3.43 -5.94 -2.00
C ILE A 170 2.87 -6.00 -0.58
N ASP A 171 3.34 -6.95 0.24
CA ASP A 171 2.77 -7.27 1.57
C ASP A 171 3.72 -6.94 2.74
N PRO A 172 3.70 -5.68 3.21
CA PRO A 172 4.40 -5.27 4.42
C PRO A 172 3.51 -5.20 5.69
N ILE A 173 4.17 -5.14 6.85
CA ILE A 173 3.55 -5.04 8.18
C ILE A 173 4.01 -3.76 8.86
N GLY A 174 3.12 -3.09 9.61
CA GLY A 174 3.48 -1.90 10.38
C GLY A 174 2.63 -1.64 11.63
N GLN A 175 3.10 -0.76 12.51
CA GLN A 175 2.37 -0.34 13.71
C GLN A 175 2.05 1.15 13.61
N ILE A 176 0.84 1.56 14.01
CA ILE A 176 0.50 2.95 14.26
C ILE A 176 0.47 3.13 15.78
N SER A 177 1.34 4.01 16.28
CA SER A 177 1.47 4.24 17.72
C SER A 177 1.57 5.72 18.03
N ARG A 178 1.44 6.04 19.31
CA ARG A 178 1.87 7.34 19.82
C ARG A 178 3.38 7.50 19.66
N ASP A 179 3.86 8.74 19.67
CA ASP A 179 5.30 8.99 19.73
C ASP A 179 5.85 8.40 21.04
N GLN A 180 6.85 7.53 20.98
CA GLN A 180 7.62 7.15 22.15
C GLN A 180 8.66 8.25 22.39
N THR A 181 8.32 9.23 23.22
CA THR A 181 9.31 10.13 23.82
C THR A 181 10.28 9.37 24.71
#